data_AF-A0A076JGK8-F1
#
_entry.id   AF-A0A076JGK8-F1
#
_cell.length_a   1.000
_cell.length_b   1.000
_cell.length_c   1.000
_cell.angle_alpha   90.00
_cell.angle_beta   90.00
_cell.angle_gamma   90.00
#
_symmetry.space_group_name_H-M   'P 1'
#
loop_
_entity.id
_entity.type
_entity.pdbx_description
1 polymer ?
#
loop_
_entity_poly.entity_id
_entity_poly.type
_entity_poly.pdbx_seq_one_letter_code
_entity_poly.pdbx_strand_id
1 'polypeptide(L)'
;MRNSILVRSIAAVSGIVMLASVAACGDNTTASTDSSAKSDTKTETVSGNFSGAGASSQQAAVEAWIAGFQGTNPDAKVAYNPSGSGAGVSTFLTGATAWAGSDAALADNEVEQSKSVCASGTAFDIPVYISPIAVVFNLQGVSGKGKTLNMDAETIAKIFDGKITKWNDDAIKKQNPKVDLPDLDITVVHRSDKSGTTKNFLSYVKDAAGDAWSYDLGENWPNEVGQGAKGTSGVISTVQQADGTIGYADASQAGDLGTVAVKVGDDYVPFSAEAAAKVVDASPLDDSAKGDNRVVVKLDHNTTEKGAYPIVLVSYDVACPAYKDANTAKFVKSWLTYVTSDEGQQTAASAAGSAPMSNTLRQKVVKSIDAIKTK
;
A
#
# COMPACT_ATOMS: atom_id res chain seq x y z
N MET A 1 -15.64 16.48 54.83
CA MET A 1 -15.78 17.75 55.56
C MET A 1 -14.69 18.70 55.08
N ARG A 2 -15.08 19.90 54.60
CA ARG A 2 -14.42 21.24 54.70
C ARG A 2 -12.88 21.31 54.62
N ASN A 3 -12.21 22.21 53.89
CA ASN A 3 -12.59 23.50 53.29
C ASN A 3 -11.39 24.05 52.47
N SER A 4 -11.62 24.59 51.27
CA SER A 4 -11.45 26.01 50.84
C SER A 4 -10.01 26.59 50.78
N ILE A 5 -9.48 26.89 49.58
CA ILE A 5 -9.53 28.17 48.81
C ILE A 5 -8.69 29.30 49.43
N LEU A 6 -7.78 29.89 48.63
CA LEU A 6 -7.64 31.35 48.50
C LEU A 6 -6.92 31.78 47.22
N VAL A 7 -7.65 32.57 46.45
CA VAL A 7 -7.30 33.34 45.24
C VAL A 7 -6.88 34.76 45.66
N ARG A 8 -6.01 35.42 44.89
CA ARG A 8 -5.92 36.89 44.64
C ARG A 8 -4.65 37.17 43.80
N SER A 9 -4.55 38.11 42.86
CA SER A 9 -5.47 38.96 42.07
C SER A 9 -4.60 39.71 41.05
N ILE A 10 -5.08 39.77 39.80
CA ILE A 10 -5.11 40.87 38.81
C ILE A 10 -4.17 42.08 39.00
N ALA A 11 -3.43 42.41 37.94
CA ALA A 11 -3.26 43.78 37.47
C ALA A 11 -3.10 43.79 35.94
N ALA A 12 -3.96 44.54 35.26
CA ALA A 12 -3.95 44.81 33.84
C ALA A 12 -3.57 46.28 33.60
N VAL A 13 -3.27 46.60 32.33
CA VAL A 13 -3.53 47.88 31.61
C VAL A 13 -2.29 48.65 31.09
N SER A 14 -2.30 48.77 29.75
CA SER A 14 -1.92 49.90 28.86
C SER A 14 -0.50 50.13 28.37
N GLY A 15 -0.41 50.33 27.05
CA GLY A 15 0.63 51.16 26.41
C GLY A 15 0.78 50.99 24.89
N ILE A 16 -0.18 51.47 24.08
CA ILE A 16 0.01 51.73 22.63
C ILE A 16 0.58 53.14 22.47
N VAL A 17 1.70 53.31 21.74
CA VAL A 17 2.10 54.60 21.12
C VAL A 17 2.72 54.36 19.74
N MET A 18 2.34 55.22 18.80
CA MET A 18 2.55 55.18 17.35
C MET A 18 3.91 55.75 16.87
N LEU A 19 4.33 55.24 15.71
CA LEU A 19 4.91 55.89 14.50
C LEU A 19 5.73 57.19 14.64
N ALA A 20 6.96 57.14 14.09
CA ALA A 20 7.65 58.29 13.52
C ALA A 20 8.17 57.94 12.12
N SER A 21 7.71 58.71 11.14
CA SER A 21 8.08 58.72 9.73
C SER A 21 9.31 59.59 9.49
N VAL A 22 10.20 59.16 8.60
CA VAL A 22 11.21 60.02 7.97
C VAL A 22 11.01 60.00 6.46
N ALA A 23 10.67 61.17 5.94
CA ALA A 23 10.59 61.48 4.52
C ALA A 23 11.99 61.91 4.02
N ALA A 24 12.38 61.41 2.85
CA ALA A 24 13.43 62.01 2.02
C ALA A 24 12.92 62.06 0.57
N CYS A 25 12.68 63.28 0.08
CA CYS A 25 12.60 63.61 -1.34
C CYS A 25 14.02 63.51 -1.95
N GLY A 26 14.28 63.19 -3.21
CA GLY A 26 13.48 62.91 -4.39
C GLY A 26 14.44 62.99 -5.60
N ASP A 27 14.16 62.27 -6.69
CA ASP A 27 14.41 62.79 -8.04
C ASP A 27 13.50 62.05 -9.04
N ASN A 28 13.01 62.80 -10.02
CA ASN A 28 11.86 62.43 -10.83
C ASN A 28 12.32 62.21 -12.29
N THR A 29 12.47 60.96 -12.70
CA THR A 29 12.60 60.58 -14.11
C THR A 29 11.69 59.40 -14.42
N THR A 30 10.67 59.66 -15.26
CA THR A 30 9.81 58.64 -15.86
C THR A 30 10.58 57.89 -16.94
N ALA A 31 10.96 56.65 -16.66
CA ALA A 31 11.40 55.69 -17.65
C ALA A 31 10.51 54.44 -17.58
N SER A 32 9.90 54.12 -18.72
CA SER A 32 8.99 53.01 -18.93
C SER A 32 9.55 51.68 -18.42
N THR A 33 8.84 51.07 -17.47
CA THR A 33 9.13 49.70 -17.02
C THR A 33 8.50 48.72 -18.02
N ASP A 34 9.34 48.13 -18.86
CA ASP A 34 9.02 46.87 -19.53
C ASP A 34 8.81 45.81 -18.44
N SER A 35 7.55 45.52 -18.13
CA SER A 35 7.18 44.44 -17.23
C SER A 35 7.39 43.12 -17.96
N SER A 36 8.56 42.53 -17.79
CA SER A 36 8.76 41.11 -18.06
C SER A 36 7.79 40.32 -17.18
N ALA A 37 6.69 39.87 -17.78
CA ALA A 37 5.69 39.03 -17.14
C ALA A 37 6.36 37.74 -16.66
N LYS A 38 6.62 37.65 -15.34
CA LYS A 38 6.66 36.36 -14.67
C LYS A 38 5.26 35.79 -14.77
N SER A 39 5.10 34.79 -15.62
CA SER A 39 3.94 33.90 -15.58
C SER A 39 3.95 33.21 -14.22
N ASP A 40 3.25 33.77 -13.25
CA ASP A 40 2.76 33.01 -12.10
C ASP A 40 1.76 31.99 -12.66
N THR A 41 2.27 30.85 -13.09
CA THR A 41 1.46 29.67 -13.38
C THR A 41 0.86 29.24 -12.05
N LYS A 42 -0.31 29.79 -11.72
CA LYS A 42 -1.13 29.35 -10.58
C LYS A 42 -1.41 27.87 -10.84
N THR A 43 -0.71 26.97 -10.15
CA THR A 43 -1.05 25.55 -10.12
C THR A 43 -2.53 25.48 -9.74
N GLU A 44 -3.39 24.95 -10.62
CA GLU A 44 -4.81 24.79 -10.29
C GLU A 44 -4.89 23.87 -9.06
N THR A 45 -5.29 24.44 -7.92
CA THR A 45 -5.50 23.70 -6.68
C THR A 45 -6.75 22.84 -6.80
N VAL A 46 -6.68 21.59 -6.35
CA VAL A 46 -7.81 20.66 -6.36
C VAL A 46 -8.75 20.95 -5.18
N SER A 47 -10.06 20.96 -5.45
CA SER A 47 -11.10 21.17 -4.43
C SER A 47 -12.27 20.21 -4.64
N GLY A 48 -12.93 19.80 -3.57
CA GLY A 48 -14.10 18.90 -3.63
C GLY A 48 -14.00 17.75 -2.64
N ASN A 49 -14.95 16.82 -2.71
CA ASN A 49 -14.97 15.61 -1.89
C ASN A 49 -14.71 14.40 -2.78
N PHE A 50 -13.70 13.61 -2.44
CA PHE A 50 -13.27 12.45 -3.23
C PHE A 50 -13.14 11.24 -2.32
N SER A 51 -13.75 10.13 -2.75
CA SER A 51 -13.69 8.86 -2.06
C SER A 51 -12.95 7.82 -2.90
N GLY A 52 -12.08 7.06 -2.26
CA GLY A 52 -11.48 5.83 -2.76
C GLY A 52 -11.87 4.64 -1.88
N ALA A 53 -11.75 3.44 -2.41
CA ALA A 53 -11.95 2.22 -1.62
C ALA A 53 -11.06 1.08 -2.13
N GLY A 54 -10.70 0.15 -1.25
CA GLY A 54 -10.13 -1.12 -1.67
C GLY A 54 -9.07 -1.69 -0.74
N ALA A 55 -7.94 -2.07 -1.32
CA ALA A 55 -6.85 -2.78 -0.66
C ALA A 55 -6.52 -2.19 0.73
N SER A 56 -6.64 -3.03 1.76
CA SER A 56 -6.31 -2.67 3.15
C SER A 56 -4.82 -2.80 3.46
N SER A 57 -4.06 -3.46 2.58
CA SER A 57 -2.59 -3.48 2.55
C SER A 57 -1.99 -2.07 2.45
N GLN A 58 -2.53 -1.24 1.55
CA GLN A 58 -2.02 0.13 1.32
C GLN A 58 -2.59 1.18 2.28
N GLN A 59 -3.38 0.79 3.30
CA GLN A 59 -4.08 1.75 4.17
C GLN A 59 -3.13 2.80 4.76
N ALA A 60 -2.01 2.36 5.35
CA ALA A 60 -1.04 3.27 5.97
C ALA A 60 -0.42 4.26 4.97
N ALA A 61 -0.13 3.79 3.74
CA ALA A 61 0.39 4.64 2.67
C ALA A 61 -0.67 5.64 2.19
N VAL A 62 -1.91 5.19 1.97
CA VAL A 62 -3.01 6.06 1.52
C VAL A 62 -3.34 7.12 2.56
N GLU A 63 -3.37 6.79 3.85
CA GLU A 63 -3.58 7.77 4.92
C GLU A 63 -2.48 8.85 4.93
N ALA A 64 -1.21 8.45 4.76
CA ALA A 64 -0.10 9.38 4.67
C ALA A 64 -0.15 10.23 3.37
N TRP A 65 -0.54 9.63 2.25
CA TRP A 65 -0.75 10.35 1.00
C TRP A 65 -1.89 11.35 1.08
N ILE A 66 -3.01 11.00 1.72
CA ILE A 66 -4.12 11.93 1.98
C ILE A 66 -3.61 13.13 2.74
N ALA A 67 -2.87 12.92 3.84
CA ALA A 67 -2.31 14.00 4.64
C ALA A 67 -1.39 14.92 3.83
N GLY A 68 -0.45 14.36 3.06
CA GLY A 68 0.47 15.15 2.23
C GLY A 68 -0.23 15.87 1.06
N PHE A 69 -1.17 15.20 0.38
CA PHE A 69 -1.95 15.79 -0.70
C PHE A 69 -2.81 16.97 -0.23
N GLN A 70 -3.45 16.83 0.95
CA GLN A 70 -4.24 17.91 1.54
C GLN A 70 -3.38 19.07 2.06
N GLY A 71 -2.10 18.85 2.35
CA GLY A 71 -1.15 19.92 2.68
C GLY A 71 -0.97 20.93 1.54
N THR A 72 -1.04 20.47 0.29
CA THR A 72 -0.95 21.32 -0.91
C THR A 72 -2.32 21.63 -1.54
N ASN A 73 -3.36 20.86 -1.21
CA ASN A 73 -4.74 21.02 -1.68
C ASN A 73 -5.73 21.06 -0.50
N PRO A 74 -5.75 22.13 0.31
CA PRO A 74 -6.52 22.19 1.57
C PRO A 74 -8.04 22.06 1.38
N ASP A 75 -8.53 22.40 0.18
CA ASP A 75 -9.94 22.35 -0.19
C ASP A 75 -10.36 20.99 -0.79
N ALA A 76 -9.41 20.08 -1.00
CA ALA A 76 -9.72 18.69 -1.35
C ALA A 76 -9.94 17.88 -0.06
N LYS A 77 -11.11 17.25 0.06
CA LYS A 77 -11.42 16.29 1.12
C LYS A 77 -11.34 14.89 0.54
N VAL A 78 -10.33 14.15 0.96
CA VAL A 78 -10.04 12.82 0.43
C VAL A 78 -10.30 11.80 1.52
N ALA A 79 -11.06 10.76 1.21
CA ALA A 79 -11.35 9.66 2.12
C ALA A 79 -11.06 8.32 1.44
N TYR A 80 -10.61 7.33 2.21
CA TYR A 80 -10.34 5.99 1.72
C TYR A 80 -11.00 4.94 2.62
N ASN A 81 -11.69 3.98 2.01
CA ASN A 81 -12.29 2.84 2.71
C ASN A 81 -11.44 1.56 2.46
N PRO A 82 -10.66 1.08 3.44
CA PRO A 82 -9.81 -0.10 3.30
C PRO A 82 -10.61 -1.41 3.39
N SER A 83 -11.54 -1.62 2.45
CA SER A 83 -12.51 -2.72 2.45
C SER A 83 -12.01 -4.05 1.86
N GLY A 84 -10.78 -4.08 1.33
CA GLY A 84 -10.22 -5.19 0.55
C GLY A 84 -10.29 -4.93 -0.97
N SER A 85 -9.32 -5.44 -1.72
CA SER A 85 -9.15 -5.17 -3.16
C SER A 85 -10.41 -5.44 -3.98
N GLY A 86 -11.00 -6.63 -3.80
CA GLY A 86 -12.21 -7.02 -4.54
C GLY A 86 -13.42 -6.14 -4.23
N ALA A 87 -13.59 -5.74 -2.96
CA ALA A 87 -14.67 -4.84 -2.56
C ALA A 87 -14.44 -3.42 -3.13
N GLY A 88 -13.21 -2.92 -3.11
CA GLY A 88 -12.84 -1.63 -3.69
C GLY A 88 -13.11 -1.56 -5.19
N VAL A 89 -12.63 -2.56 -5.94
CA VAL A 89 -12.90 -2.68 -7.38
C VAL A 89 -14.40 -2.73 -7.64
N SER A 90 -15.14 -3.55 -6.88
CA SER A 90 -16.60 -3.62 -7.01
C SER A 90 -17.28 -2.26 -6.77
N THR A 91 -16.86 -1.51 -5.74
CA THR A 91 -17.37 -0.15 -5.47
C THR A 91 -17.03 0.82 -6.60
N PHE A 92 -15.79 0.81 -7.11
CA PHE A 92 -15.39 1.66 -8.23
C PHE A 92 -16.19 1.37 -9.50
N LEU A 93 -16.46 0.10 -9.81
CA LEU A 93 -17.27 -0.30 -10.97
C LEU A 93 -18.76 0.07 -10.86
N THR A 94 -19.21 0.59 -9.72
CA THR A 94 -20.54 1.25 -9.60
C THR A 94 -20.49 2.76 -9.83
N GLY A 95 -19.29 3.36 -9.91
CA GLY A 95 -19.07 4.81 -9.99
C GLY A 95 -19.16 5.53 -8.64
N ALA A 96 -19.22 4.78 -7.53
CA ALA A 96 -19.35 5.34 -6.18
C ALA A 96 -18.04 5.91 -5.60
N THR A 97 -16.89 5.54 -6.18
CA THR A 97 -15.58 6.06 -5.81
C THR A 97 -14.84 6.58 -7.03
N ALA A 98 -13.99 7.58 -6.82
CA ALA A 98 -13.18 8.20 -7.87
C ALA A 98 -12.05 7.27 -8.36
N TRP A 99 -11.54 6.41 -7.48
CA TRP A 99 -10.56 5.37 -7.79
C TRP A 99 -10.78 4.15 -6.88
N ALA A 100 -10.12 3.03 -7.22
CA ALA A 100 -10.01 1.87 -6.34
C ALA A 100 -8.55 1.52 -6.08
N GLY A 101 -8.25 1.05 -4.88
CA GLY A 101 -6.99 0.41 -4.54
C GLY A 101 -7.07 -1.11 -4.67
N SER A 102 -6.12 -1.75 -5.34
CA SER A 102 -6.14 -3.20 -5.54
C SER A 102 -4.75 -3.80 -5.59
N ASP A 103 -4.47 -4.85 -4.80
CA ASP A 103 -3.22 -5.61 -4.95
C ASP A 103 -3.28 -6.61 -6.12
N ALA A 104 -4.39 -6.63 -6.85
CA ALA A 104 -4.57 -7.43 -8.04
C ALA A 104 -4.98 -6.52 -9.20
N ALA A 105 -4.33 -6.66 -10.35
CA ALA A 105 -4.80 -5.98 -11.55
C ALA A 105 -6.22 -6.43 -11.90
N LEU A 106 -7.00 -5.53 -12.50
CA LEU A 106 -8.36 -5.82 -12.96
C LEU A 106 -8.38 -7.07 -13.85
N ALA A 107 -9.33 -7.97 -13.59
CA ALA A 107 -9.63 -9.06 -14.50
C ALA A 107 -10.26 -8.51 -15.79
N ASP A 108 -10.17 -9.26 -16.90
CA ASP A 108 -10.67 -8.82 -18.21
C ASP A 108 -12.16 -8.43 -18.18
N ASN A 109 -12.98 -9.16 -17.40
CA ASN A 109 -14.38 -8.82 -17.22
C ASN A 109 -14.59 -7.53 -16.41
N GLU A 110 -13.72 -7.22 -15.46
CA GLU A 110 -13.75 -5.98 -14.68
C GLU A 110 -13.31 -4.79 -15.53
N VAL A 111 -12.31 -4.97 -16.40
CA VAL A 111 -11.93 -3.99 -17.43
C VAL A 111 -13.12 -3.72 -18.36
N GLU A 112 -13.82 -4.75 -18.84
CA GLU A 112 -15.00 -4.55 -19.69
C GLU A 112 -16.14 -3.83 -18.95
N GLN A 113 -16.42 -4.22 -17.71
CA GLN A 113 -17.46 -3.60 -16.87
C GLN A 113 -17.18 -2.11 -16.62
N SER A 114 -15.91 -1.71 -16.55
CA SER A 114 -15.52 -0.33 -16.29
C SER A 114 -16.01 0.69 -17.34
N LYS A 115 -16.36 0.24 -18.56
CA LYS A 115 -16.96 1.08 -19.60
C LYS A 115 -18.25 1.76 -19.13
N SER A 116 -18.96 1.16 -18.17
CA SER A 116 -20.20 1.72 -17.63
C SER A 116 -19.97 2.95 -16.73
N VAL A 117 -18.78 3.05 -16.12
CA VAL A 117 -18.43 4.12 -15.16
C VAL A 117 -17.49 5.16 -15.77
N CYS A 118 -16.60 4.75 -16.67
CA CYS A 118 -15.72 5.67 -17.39
C CYS A 118 -16.49 6.45 -18.45
N ALA A 119 -16.23 7.76 -18.59
CA ALA A 119 -16.88 8.58 -19.60
C ALA A 119 -16.43 8.23 -21.04
N SER A 120 -15.25 7.64 -21.17
CA SER A 120 -14.68 7.12 -22.40
C SER A 120 -13.66 6.04 -22.03
N GLY A 121 -13.47 5.05 -22.91
CA GLY A 121 -12.48 3.98 -22.71
C GLY A 121 -12.83 3.02 -21.56
N THR A 122 -11.83 2.26 -21.12
CA THR A 122 -11.90 1.34 -19.97
C THR A 122 -10.94 1.82 -18.88
N ALA A 123 -11.23 1.48 -17.64
CA ALA A 123 -10.33 1.69 -16.52
C ALA A 123 -9.00 0.95 -16.74
N PHE A 124 -7.96 1.45 -16.09
CA PHE A 124 -6.60 0.92 -16.19
C PHE A 124 -5.90 0.90 -14.83
N ASP A 125 -4.95 -0.02 -14.70
CA ASP A 125 -4.17 -0.25 -13.48
C ASP A 125 -2.88 0.55 -13.51
N ILE A 126 -2.60 1.22 -12.39
CA ILE A 126 -1.40 2.04 -12.21
C ILE A 126 -0.72 1.58 -10.93
N PRO A 127 0.48 0.97 -10.99
CA PRO A 127 1.19 0.55 -9.80
C PRO A 127 1.59 1.80 -9.03
N VAL A 128 1.17 1.87 -7.77
CA VAL A 128 1.41 3.02 -6.87
C VAL A 128 2.13 2.60 -5.59
N TYR A 129 2.09 1.33 -5.23
CA TYR A 129 2.64 0.83 -3.97
C TYR A 129 3.28 -0.54 -4.18
N ILE A 130 4.49 -0.72 -3.66
CA ILE A 130 5.19 -2.01 -3.66
C ILE A 130 5.51 -2.33 -2.21
N SER A 131 5.22 -3.55 -1.78
CA SER A 131 5.48 -3.96 -0.41
C SER A 131 5.72 -5.45 -0.30
N PRO A 132 6.63 -5.88 0.58
CA PRO A 132 6.70 -7.28 0.95
C PRO A 132 5.44 -7.70 1.72
N ILE A 133 5.00 -8.92 1.48
CA ILE A 133 4.02 -9.61 2.34
C ILE A 133 4.81 -10.37 3.39
N ALA A 134 4.71 -9.94 4.65
CA ALA A 134 5.30 -10.67 5.75
C ALA A 134 4.43 -11.90 6.09
N VAL A 135 5.05 -13.07 6.16
CA VAL A 135 4.47 -14.22 6.87
C VAL A 135 4.78 -14.01 8.35
N VAL A 136 3.76 -13.63 9.10
CA VAL A 136 3.86 -13.26 10.52
C VAL A 136 3.46 -14.43 11.40
N PHE A 137 4.05 -14.53 12.59
CA PHE A 137 3.66 -15.53 13.58
C PHE A 137 3.75 -14.98 15.00
N ASN A 138 2.96 -15.61 15.88
CA ASN A 138 3.02 -15.38 17.32
C ASN A 138 3.37 -16.69 18.01
N LEU A 139 4.53 -16.74 18.66
CA LEU A 139 5.03 -17.93 19.33
C LEU A 139 5.82 -17.53 20.57
N GLN A 140 5.25 -17.76 21.76
CA GLN A 140 5.86 -17.30 23.01
C GLN A 140 7.32 -17.77 23.14
N GLY A 141 8.22 -16.84 23.48
CA GLY A 141 9.65 -17.10 23.59
C GLY A 141 10.42 -17.15 22.25
N VAL A 142 9.73 -17.14 21.11
CA VAL A 142 10.33 -17.16 19.76
C VAL A 142 10.00 -15.89 18.96
N SER A 143 8.74 -15.42 19.00
CA SER A 143 8.30 -14.21 18.31
C SER A 143 8.80 -12.93 18.98
N GLY A 144 8.85 -11.84 18.19
CA GLY A 144 9.29 -10.52 18.65
C GLY A 144 9.80 -9.69 17.48
N LYS A 145 9.88 -8.36 17.67
CA LYS A 145 10.38 -7.44 16.65
C LYS A 145 11.76 -7.85 16.15
N GLY A 146 11.86 -8.06 14.83
CA GLY A 146 13.11 -8.48 14.18
C GLY A 146 13.52 -9.93 14.45
N LYS A 147 12.68 -10.73 15.10
CA LYS A 147 12.88 -12.17 15.25
C LYS A 147 12.33 -12.89 14.02
N THR A 148 13.10 -13.86 13.55
CA THR A 148 12.75 -14.64 12.38
C THR A 148 12.81 -16.14 12.60
N LEU A 149 11.94 -16.86 11.88
CA LEU A 149 12.10 -18.28 11.59
C LEU A 149 12.40 -18.45 10.11
N ASN A 150 13.27 -19.38 9.79
CA ASN A 150 13.62 -19.76 8.44
C ASN A 150 12.60 -20.77 7.91
N MET A 151 12.00 -20.50 6.75
CA MET A 151 11.17 -21.47 6.04
C MET A 151 11.34 -21.34 4.53
N ASP A 152 11.27 -22.47 3.83
CA ASP A 152 11.14 -22.53 2.39
C ASP A 152 9.66 -22.48 1.95
N ALA A 153 9.44 -22.32 0.65
CA ALA A 153 8.10 -22.24 0.06
C ALA A 153 7.27 -23.50 0.34
N GLU A 154 7.87 -24.68 0.28
CA GLU A 154 7.18 -25.96 0.54
C GLU A 154 6.68 -26.04 1.99
N THR A 155 7.48 -25.61 2.96
CA THR A 155 7.09 -25.60 4.38
C THR A 155 5.97 -24.59 4.62
N ILE A 156 6.08 -23.38 4.05
CA ILE A 156 5.01 -22.38 4.11
C ILE A 156 3.72 -22.96 3.50
N ALA A 157 3.78 -23.51 2.29
CA ALA A 157 2.63 -24.11 1.62
C ALA A 157 1.94 -25.17 2.47
N LYS A 158 2.72 -26.12 3.03
CA LYS A 158 2.19 -27.20 3.86
C LYS A 158 1.59 -26.72 5.19
N ILE A 159 2.09 -25.63 5.77
CA ILE A 159 1.47 -25.02 6.95
C ILE A 159 0.09 -24.46 6.57
N PHE A 160 0.02 -23.64 5.51
CA PHE A 160 -1.24 -23.02 5.07
C PHE A 160 -2.23 -24.02 4.44
N ASP A 161 -1.76 -25.22 4.08
CA ASP A 161 -2.57 -26.37 3.65
C ASP A 161 -2.92 -27.32 4.81
N GLY A 162 -2.52 -27.01 6.04
CA GLY A 162 -2.83 -27.82 7.23
C GLY A 162 -2.17 -29.19 7.25
N LYS A 163 -1.15 -29.43 6.40
CA LYS A 163 -0.33 -30.64 6.37
C LYS A 163 0.77 -30.63 7.43
N ILE A 164 1.29 -29.44 7.75
CA ILE A 164 2.15 -29.21 8.92
C ILE A 164 1.28 -28.55 9.98
N THR A 165 1.02 -29.26 11.08
CA THR A 165 0.05 -28.84 12.11
C THR A 165 0.70 -28.45 13.43
N LYS A 166 2.02 -28.61 13.59
CA LYS A 166 2.75 -28.32 14.83
C LYS A 166 4.03 -27.52 14.57
N TRP A 167 4.37 -26.62 15.48
CA TRP A 167 5.56 -25.76 15.38
C TRP A 167 6.89 -26.52 15.48
N ASN A 168 6.91 -27.65 16.17
CA ASN A 168 8.07 -28.54 16.26
C ASN A 168 8.13 -29.60 15.15
N ASP A 169 7.38 -29.43 14.06
CA ASP A 169 7.47 -30.32 12.90
C ASP A 169 8.91 -30.39 12.35
N ASP A 170 9.30 -31.55 11.85
CA ASP A 170 10.65 -31.80 11.33
C ASP A 170 11.02 -30.87 10.17
N ALA A 171 10.06 -30.48 9.32
CA ALA A 171 10.31 -29.55 8.22
C ALA A 171 10.70 -28.15 8.73
N ILE A 172 10.09 -27.70 9.84
CA ILE A 172 10.42 -26.41 10.47
C ILE A 172 11.74 -26.52 11.26
N LYS A 173 11.89 -27.56 12.09
CA LYS A 173 13.10 -27.76 12.93
C LYS A 173 14.38 -27.86 12.11
N LYS A 174 14.36 -28.60 10.98
CA LYS A 174 15.54 -28.77 10.12
C LYS A 174 16.10 -27.45 9.60
N GLN A 175 15.23 -26.45 9.41
CA GLN A 175 15.60 -25.12 8.92
C GLN A 175 15.99 -24.16 10.07
N ASN A 176 15.67 -24.54 11.31
CA ASN A 176 15.85 -23.72 12.52
C ASN A 176 16.55 -24.51 13.67
N PRO A 177 17.72 -25.15 13.45
CA PRO A 177 18.32 -26.07 14.43
C PRO A 177 18.79 -25.41 15.74
N LYS A 178 18.77 -24.07 15.82
CA LYS A 178 19.18 -23.29 16.99
C LYS A 178 17.99 -22.66 17.74
N VAL A 179 16.76 -22.97 17.32
CA VAL A 179 15.54 -22.44 17.94
C VAL A 179 14.82 -23.59 18.63
N ASP A 180 14.54 -23.41 19.92
CA ASP A 180 13.75 -24.35 20.70
C ASP A 180 12.26 -24.20 20.34
N LEU A 181 11.82 -24.97 19.33
CA LEU A 181 10.45 -24.93 18.84
C LEU A 181 9.51 -25.75 19.75
N PRO A 182 8.38 -25.18 20.20
CA PRO A 182 7.46 -25.84 21.11
C PRO A 182 6.61 -26.90 20.40
N ASP A 183 6.20 -27.93 21.15
CA ASP A 183 5.12 -28.85 20.74
C ASP A 183 3.76 -28.16 20.88
N LEU A 184 3.51 -27.20 20.00
CA LEU A 184 2.30 -26.38 19.96
C LEU A 184 1.64 -26.51 18.60
N ASP A 185 0.32 -26.62 18.59
CA ASP A 185 -0.46 -26.67 17.36
C ASP A 185 -0.39 -25.33 16.62
N ILE A 186 -0.31 -25.39 15.30
CA ILE A 186 -0.32 -24.21 14.43
C ILE A 186 -1.76 -23.82 14.14
N THR A 187 -2.08 -22.55 14.36
CA THR A 187 -3.34 -21.95 13.91
C THR A 187 -3.08 -20.99 12.76
N VAL A 188 -3.47 -21.39 11.55
CA VAL A 188 -3.40 -20.51 10.38
C VAL A 188 -4.44 -19.40 10.49
N VAL A 189 -4.06 -18.18 10.13
CA VAL A 189 -4.94 -17.02 9.98
C VAL A 189 -4.82 -16.51 8.55
N HIS A 190 -5.95 -16.45 7.86
CA HIS A 190 -6.03 -16.01 6.48
C HIS A 190 -7.06 -14.89 6.33
N ARG A 191 -7.10 -14.26 5.15
CA ARG A 191 -8.13 -13.25 4.85
C ARG A 191 -9.49 -13.91 4.64
N SER A 192 -10.53 -13.35 5.24
CA SER A 192 -11.93 -13.78 5.02
C SER A 192 -12.62 -13.04 3.87
N ASP A 193 -12.04 -11.93 3.43
CA ASP A 193 -12.55 -11.09 2.34
C ASP A 193 -11.75 -11.28 1.04
N LYS A 194 -12.36 -10.93 -0.11
CA LYS A 194 -11.72 -10.95 -1.43
C LYS A 194 -10.52 -10.01 -1.45
N SER A 195 -9.33 -10.59 -1.42
CA SER A 195 -8.07 -9.92 -1.05
C SER A 195 -7.00 -10.11 -2.13
N GLY A 196 -6.49 -9.01 -2.67
CA GLY A 196 -5.32 -9.06 -3.55
C GLY A 196 -4.06 -9.50 -2.80
N THR A 197 -3.92 -9.19 -1.51
CA THR A 197 -2.82 -9.71 -0.67
C THR A 197 -2.83 -11.24 -0.63
N THR A 198 -4.03 -11.85 -0.57
CA THR A 198 -4.20 -13.31 -0.67
C THR A 198 -3.75 -13.81 -2.03
N LYS A 199 -4.19 -13.16 -3.11
CA LYS A 199 -3.77 -13.53 -4.47
C LYS A 199 -2.25 -13.49 -4.64
N ASN A 200 -1.57 -12.44 -4.16
CA ASN A 200 -0.11 -12.35 -4.27
C ASN A 200 0.61 -13.40 -3.40
N PHE A 201 0.15 -13.62 -2.17
CA PHE A 201 0.71 -14.68 -1.31
C PHE A 201 0.55 -16.06 -1.95
N LEU A 202 -0.64 -16.37 -2.48
CA LEU A 202 -0.92 -17.64 -3.16
C LEU A 202 -0.18 -17.76 -4.50
N SER A 203 0.08 -16.66 -5.19
CA SER A 203 0.91 -16.63 -6.41
C SER A 203 2.33 -17.08 -6.09
N TYR A 204 2.94 -16.51 -5.04
CA TYR A 204 4.24 -16.97 -4.54
C TYR A 204 4.21 -18.46 -4.15
N VAL A 205 3.23 -18.88 -3.35
CA VAL A 205 3.14 -20.27 -2.90
C VAL A 205 3.01 -21.23 -4.08
N LYS A 206 2.17 -20.90 -5.07
CA LYS A 206 1.96 -21.71 -6.27
C LYS A 206 3.22 -21.84 -7.12
N ASP A 207 3.91 -20.72 -7.34
CA ASP A 207 5.11 -20.68 -8.17
C ASP A 207 6.30 -21.39 -7.51
N ALA A 208 6.53 -21.12 -6.22
CA ALA A 208 7.74 -21.55 -5.51
C ALA A 208 7.61 -22.90 -4.79
N ALA A 209 6.41 -23.34 -4.42
CA ALA A 209 6.20 -24.60 -3.69
C ALA A 209 5.79 -25.78 -4.59
N GLY A 210 5.51 -25.53 -5.87
CA GLY A 210 5.11 -26.55 -6.84
C GLY A 210 3.93 -27.39 -6.36
N ASP A 211 4.08 -28.72 -6.39
CA ASP A 211 3.02 -29.69 -6.05
C ASP A 211 2.58 -29.66 -4.58
N ALA A 212 3.29 -28.93 -3.71
CA ALA A 212 2.88 -28.76 -2.32
C ALA A 212 1.59 -27.94 -2.18
N TRP A 213 1.21 -27.16 -3.20
CA TRP A 213 0.00 -26.35 -3.23
C TRP A 213 -0.87 -26.65 -4.46
N SER A 214 -1.96 -27.40 -4.25
CA SER A 214 -2.83 -27.87 -5.35
C SER A 214 -3.99 -26.94 -5.69
N TYR A 215 -4.15 -25.83 -4.99
CA TYR A 215 -5.30 -24.95 -5.17
C TYR A 215 -5.11 -23.96 -6.32
N ASP A 216 -6.23 -23.53 -6.89
CA ASP A 216 -6.26 -22.49 -7.91
C ASP A 216 -5.96 -21.12 -7.30
N LEU A 217 -5.39 -20.25 -8.13
CA LEU A 217 -5.08 -18.88 -7.75
C LEU A 217 -6.36 -18.05 -7.71
N GLY A 218 -6.55 -17.30 -6.62
CA GLY A 218 -7.68 -16.41 -6.47
C GLY A 218 -7.48 -15.40 -5.36
N GLU A 219 -8.41 -14.45 -5.27
CA GLU A 219 -8.45 -13.47 -4.18
C GLU A 219 -9.16 -14.00 -2.93
N ASN A 220 -9.91 -15.09 -3.06
CA ASN A 220 -10.52 -15.80 -1.93
C ASN A 220 -9.55 -16.87 -1.43
N TRP A 221 -9.58 -17.12 -0.11
CA TRP A 221 -8.87 -18.24 0.47
C TRP A 221 -9.45 -19.57 -0.05
N PRO A 222 -8.64 -20.56 -0.48
CA PRO A 222 -9.15 -21.68 -1.26
C PRO A 222 -9.45 -22.96 -0.46
N ASN A 223 -9.20 -22.98 0.85
CA ASN A 223 -9.44 -24.14 1.71
C ASN A 223 -10.09 -23.74 3.05
N GLU A 224 -10.38 -24.74 3.89
CA GLU A 224 -11.02 -24.55 5.21
C GLU A 224 -10.01 -24.53 6.37
N VAL A 225 -8.70 -24.38 6.07
CA VAL A 225 -7.64 -24.44 7.08
C VAL A 225 -7.52 -23.11 7.81
N GLY A 226 -7.64 -23.17 9.12
CA GLY A 226 -7.41 -22.02 10.00
C GLY A 226 -8.63 -21.13 10.18
N GLN A 227 -8.37 -19.87 10.49
CA GLN A 227 -9.38 -18.87 10.79
C GLN A 227 -9.31 -17.69 9.81
N GLY A 228 -10.45 -17.34 9.24
CA GLY A 228 -10.59 -16.13 8.43
C GLY A 228 -10.72 -14.86 9.28
N ALA A 229 -9.95 -13.83 8.93
CA ALA A 229 -10.05 -12.49 9.51
C ALA A 229 -10.16 -11.43 8.40
N LYS A 230 -10.93 -10.38 8.66
CA LYS A 230 -11.24 -9.36 7.64
C LYS A 230 -10.14 -8.30 7.57
N GLY A 231 -9.61 -8.07 6.36
CA GLY A 231 -8.59 -7.06 6.11
C GLY A 231 -7.24 -7.38 6.74
N THR A 232 -6.22 -6.60 6.38
CA THR A 232 -4.85 -6.74 6.91
C THR A 232 -4.83 -6.60 8.44
N SER A 233 -5.49 -5.59 8.99
CA SER A 233 -5.53 -5.33 10.43
C SER A 233 -6.25 -6.43 11.22
N GLY A 234 -7.29 -7.03 10.64
CA GLY A 234 -7.97 -8.18 11.23
C GLY A 234 -7.04 -9.38 11.33
N VAL A 235 -6.30 -9.72 10.27
CA VAL A 235 -5.32 -10.82 10.29
C VAL A 235 -4.25 -10.57 11.34
N ILE A 236 -3.64 -9.38 11.37
CA ILE A 236 -2.62 -9.02 12.36
C ILE A 236 -3.16 -9.16 13.79
N SER A 237 -4.34 -8.60 14.05
CA SER A 237 -4.95 -8.67 15.38
C SER A 237 -5.25 -10.11 15.80
N THR A 238 -5.77 -10.94 14.91
CA THR A 238 -6.04 -12.36 15.20
C THR A 238 -4.76 -13.15 15.48
N VAL A 239 -3.68 -12.91 14.72
CA VAL A 239 -2.37 -13.53 15.00
C VAL A 239 -1.84 -13.07 16.38
N GLN A 240 -1.94 -11.80 16.72
CA GLN A 240 -1.47 -11.29 18.02
C GLN A 240 -2.23 -11.89 19.22
N GLN A 241 -3.50 -12.26 19.05
CA GLN A 241 -4.37 -12.65 20.16
C GLN A 241 -4.11 -14.06 20.70
N ALA A 242 -3.49 -14.95 19.93
CA ALA A 242 -3.27 -16.33 20.34
C ALA A 242 -1.85 -16.81 20.04
N ASP A 243 -1.29 -17.57 20.99
CA ASP A 243 -0.02 -18.26 20.83
C ASP A 243 -0.16 -19.41 19.83
N GLY A 244 0.87 -19.64 19.02
CA GLY A 244 0.87 -20.66 17.98
C GLY A 244 0.24 -20.24 16.65
N THR A 245 -0.15 -18.98 16.49
CA THR A 245 -0.76 -18.50 15.24
C THR A 245 0.28 -18.11 14.18
N ILE A 246 -0.10 -18.27 12.92
CA ILE A 246 0.67 -17.84 11.74
C ILE A 246 -0.28 -17.26 10.69
N GLY A 247 0.11 -16.18 10.03
CA GLY A 247 -0.67 -15.55 8.98
C GLY A 247 0.21 -14.80 7.98
N TYR A 248 -0.42 -14.09 7.05
CA TYR A 248 0.27 -13.25 6.07
C TYR A 248 -0.39 -11.86 6.02
N ALA A 249 0.43 -10.82 5.92
CA ALA A 249 -0.03 -9.44 5.91
C ALA A 249 0.94 -8.54 5.17
N ASP A 250 0.47 -7.36 4.77
CA ASP A 250 1.38 -6.30 4.36
C ASP A 250 2.39 -6.01 5.48
N ALA A 251 3.67 -5.96 5.15
CA ALA A 251 4.75 -5.85 6.14
C ALA A 251 4.67 -4.60 7.02
N SER A 252 4.02 -3.52 6.54
CA SER A 252 3.81 -2.29 7.32
C SER A 252 3.05 -2.55 8.63
N GLN A 253 2.22 -3.59 8.68
CA GLN A 253 1.39 -3.92 9.84
C GLN A 253 1.94 -5.09 10.66
N ALA A 254 3.09 -5.66 10.31
CA ALA A 254 3.68 -6.78 11.06
C ALA A 254 3.97 -6.44 12.54
N GLY A 255 4.27 -5.16 12.82
CA GLY A 255 4.50 -4.67 14.18
C GLY A 255 5.63 -5.40 14.89
N ASP A 256 5.32 -5.96 16.06
CA ASP A 256 6.27 -6.70 16.90
C ASP A 256 6.14 -8.23 16.78
N LEU A 257 5.34 -8.73 15.83
CA LEU A 257 5.23 -10.17 15.57
C LEU A 257 6.56 -10.74 15.08
N GLY A 258 6.75 -12.04 15.29
CA GLY A 258 7.82 -12.78 14.61
C GLY A 258 7.50 -12.90 13.12
N THR A 259 8.51 -13.02 12.27
CA THR A 259 8.31 -13.11 10.81
C THR A 259 9.13 -14.22 10.17
N VAL A 260 8.74 -14.69 9.00
CA VAL A 260 9.49 -15.73 8.29
C VAL A 260 10.55 -15.10 7.38
N ALA A 261 11.80 -15.53 7.56
CA ALA A 261 12.84 -15.38 6.54
C ALA A 261 12.69 -16.51 5.53
N VAL A 262 12.51 -16.15 4.26
CA VAL A 262 12.12 -17.07 3.20
C VAL A 262 13.37 -17.60 2.49
N LYS A 263 13.40 -18.89 2.19
CA LYS A 263 14.49 -19.49 1.42
C LYS A 263 14.50 -18.98 -0.03
N VAL A 264 15.63 -18.44 -0.47
CA VAL A 264 15.87 -17.94 -1.83
C VAL A 264 17.24 -18.45 -2.28
N GLY A 265 17.24 -19.37 -3.25
CA GLY A 265 18.42 -20.18 -3.55
C GLY A 265 18.87 -20.94 -2.29
N ASP A 266 20.10 -20.68 -1.85
CA ASP A 266 20.68 -21.29 -0.65
C ASP A 266 20.58 -20.43 0.62
N ASP A 267 20.16 -19.17 0.48
CA ASP A 267 20.08 -18.20 1.58
C ASP A 267 18.65 -18.07 2.14
N TYR A 268 18.52 -17.66 3.40
CA TYR A 268 17.23 -17.23 3.98
C TYR A 268 17.18 -15.71 4.06
N VAL A 269 16.16 -15.11 3.46
CA VAL A 269 16.03 -13.66 3.30
C VAL A 269 14.85 -13.16 4.14
N PRO A 270 15.06 -12.33 5.17
CA PRO A 270 13.96 -11.63 5.84
C PRO A 270 13.33 -10.61 4.89
N PHE A 271 12.06 -10.26 5.12
CA PHE A 271 11.43 -9.21 4.31
C PHE A 271 12.15 -7.87 4.51
N SER A 272 12.24 -7.08 3.43
CA SER A 272 12.60 -5.66 3.49
C SER A 272 12.05 -4.94 2.26
N ALA A 273 11.96 -3.61 2.35
CA ALA A 273 11.57 -2.75 1.23
C ALA A 273 12.52 -2.95 0.02
N GLU A 274 13.82 -2.98 0.27
CA GLU A 274 14.85 -3.16 -0.75
C GLU A 274 14.81 -4.57 -1.38
N ALA A 275 14.56 -5.60 -0.56
CA ALA A 275 14.46 -6.97 -1.02
C ALA A 275 13.22 -7.19 -1.92
N ALA A 276 12.11 -6.51 -1.62
CA ALA A 276 10.91 -6.51 -2.45
C ALA A 276 11.10 -5.71 -3.76
N ALA A 277 11.77 -4.55 -3.70
CA ALA A 277 12.06 -3.73 -4.87
C ALA A 277 12.84 -4.51 -5.94
N LYS A 278 13.84 -5.30 -5.52
CA LYS A 278 14.62 -6.16 -6.43
C LYS A 278 13.74 -7.10 -7.25
N VAL A 279 12.76 -7.74 -6.61
CA VAL A 279 11.83 -8.65 -7.30
C VAL A 279 11.03 -7.90 -8.36
N VAL A 280 10.47 -6.74 -8.01
CA VAL A 280 9.67 -5.95 -8.95
C VAL A 280 10.52 -5.42 -10.10
N ASP A 281 11.74 -4.96 -9.83
CA ASP A 281 12.64 -4.44 -10.87
C ASP A 281 13.14 -5.51 -11.84
N ALA A 282 13.29 -6.76 -11.36
CA ALA A 282 13.60 -7.92 -12.19
C ALA A 282 12.37 -8.47 -12.94
N SER A 283 11.16 -8.15 -12.48
CA SER A 283 9.91 -8.68 -13.02
C SER A 283 9.50 -8.00 -14.33
N PRO A 284 9.06 -8.75 -15.36
CA PRO A 284 8.53 -8.16 -16.57
C PRO A 284 7.17 -7.49 -16.34
N LEU A 285 6.76 -6.66 -17.29
CA LEU A 285 5.35 -6.30 -17.38
C LEU A 285 4.54 -7.49 -17.91
N ASP A 286 3.30 -7.57 -17.46
CA ASP A 286 2.35 -8.58 -17.92
C ASP A 286 1.82 -8.21 -19.32
N ASP A 287 2.26 -8.95 -20.33
CA ASP A 287 1.82 -8.79 -21.71
C ASP A 287 0.41 -9.36 -21.96
N SER A 288 -0.11 -10.16 -21.04
CA SER A 288 -1.48 -10.69 -21.07
C SER A 288 -2.51 -9.65 -20.63
N ALA A 289 -2.11 -8.66 -19.80
CA ALA A 289 -2.98 -7.57 -19.37
C ALA A 289 -3.34 -6.64 -20.54
N LYS A 290 -4.52 -6.86 -21.15
CA LYS A 290 -5.00 -6.05 -22.28
C LYS A 290 -5.70 -4.78 -21.80
N GLY A 291 -5.62 -3.73 -22.61
CA GLY A 291 -6.26 -2.44 -22.36
C GLY A 291 -5.26 -1.28 -22.44
N ASP A 292 -5.75 -0.13 -22.89
CA ASP A 292 -4.91 1.06 -23.06
C ASP A 292 -4.41 1.57 -21.71
N ASN A 293 -3.17 2.07 -21.67
CA ASN A 293 -2.55 2.72 -20.50
C ASN A 293 -2.39 1.83 -19.26
N ARG A 294 -2.65 0.52 -19.34
CA ARG A 294 -2.41 -0.40 -18.22
C ARG A 294 -0.92 -0.61 -18.02
N VAL A 295 -0.47 -0.55 -16.78
CA VAL A 295 0.87 -0.97 -16.36
C VAL A 295 0.68 -2.06 -15.33
N VAL A 296 0.86 -3.32 -15.72
CA VAL A 296 0.70 -4.47 -14.82
C VAL A 296 2.03 -5.18 -14.73
N VAL A 297 2.49 -5.46 -13.51
CA VAL A 297 3.73 -6.21 -13.26
C VAL A 297 3.38 -7.69 -13.12
N LYS A 298 4.09 -8.54 -13.86
CA LYS A 298 4.05 -9.99 -13.69
C LYS A 298 5.20 -10.39 -12.78
N LEU A 299 4.91 -10.49 -11.48
CA LEU A 299 5.91 -10.81 -10.47
C LEU A 299 6.59 -12.15 -10.76
N ASP A 300 7.92 -12.17 -10.71
CA ASP A 300 8.73 -13.38 -10.75
C ASP A 300 9.02 -13.87 -9.33
N HIS A 301 8.18 -14.80 -8.85
CA HIS A 301 8.31 -15.40 -7.52
C HIS A 301 9.41 -16.48 -7.45
N ASN A 302 9.96 -16.91 -8.59
CA ASN A 302 10.99 -17.95 -8.70
C ASN A 302 12.42 -17.38 -8.73
N THR A 303 12.57 -16.10 -8.39
CA THR A 303 13.88 -15.47 -8.32
C THR A 303 14.84 -16.23 -7.41
N THR A 304 16.09 -16.37 -7.86
CA THR A 304 17.22 -16.87 -7.06
C THR A 304 18.21 -15.74 -6.76
N GLU A 305 17.83 -14.49 -7.04
CA GLU A 305 18.69 -13.34 -6.81
C GLU A 305 18.97 -13.16 -5.31
N LYS A 306 20.25 -13.00 -4.98
CA LYS A 306 20.68 -12.86 -3.59
C LYS A 306 20.04 -11.63 -2.92
N GLY A 307 19.37 -11.88 -1.80
CA GLY A 307 18.72 -10.85 -1.00
C GLY A 307 17.49 -10.24 -1.66
N ALA A 308 16.88 -10.93 -2.63
CA ALA A 308 15.51 -10.68 -3.05
C ALA A 308 14.54 -11.40 -2.11
N TYR A 309 13.38 -10.81 -1.82
CA TYR A 309 12.34 -11.43 -1.00
C TYR A 309 11.10 -11.67 -1.87
N PRO A 310 10.74 -12.94 -2.21
CA PRO A 310 9.82 -13.24 -3.31
C PRO A 310 8.33 -13.07 -2.98
N ILE A 311 7.96 -12.91 -1.70
CA ILE A 311 6.57 -12.69 -1.31
C ILE A 311 6.28 -11.19 -1.35
N VAL A 312 5.89 -10.69 -2.53
CA VAL A 312 5.70 -9.26 -2.80
C VAL A 312 4.28 -9.02 -3.29
N LEU A 313 3.72 -7.86 -2.95
CA LEU A 313 2.57 -7.30 -3.64
C LEU A 313 2.96 -6.03 -4.41
N VAL A 314 2.31 -5.85 -5.56
CA VAL A 314 2.23 -4.58 -6.26
C VAL A 314 0.77 -4.13 -6.17
N SER A 315 0.52 -3.03 -5.48
CA SER A 315 -0.80 -2.42 -5.40
C SER A 315 -0.97 -1.36 -6.47
N TYR A 316 -2.16 -1.37 -7.06
CA TYR A 316 -2.59 -0.52 -8.15
C TYR A 316 -3.66 0.45 -7.65
N ASP A 317 -3.54 1.71 -8.05
CA ASP A 317 -4.71 2.57 -8.13
C ASP A 317 -5.36 2.35 -9.51
N VAL A 318 -6.63 2.02 -9.50
CA VAL A 318 -7.47 1.80 -10.68
C VAL A 318 -8.25 3.07 -10.97
N ALA A 319 -8.11 3.60 -12.18
CA ALA A 319 -8.70 4.86 -12.60
C ALA A 319 -9.30 4.80 -14.02
N CYS A 320 -10.18 5.75 -14.34
CA CYS A 320 -10.73 5.94 -15.67
C CYS A 320 -9.86 6.93 -16.49
N PRO A 321 -9.76 6.75 -17.82
CA PRO A 321 -9.05 7.70 -18.68
C PRO A 321 -9.87 8.98 -18.92
N ALA A 322 -11.18 8.95 -18.67
CA ALA A 322 -12.04 10.12 -18.63
C ALA A 322 -13.17 9.90 -17.61
N TYR A 323 -13.50 10.95 -16.86
CA TYR A 323 -14.59 10.96 -15.89
C TYR A 323 -15.73 11.87 -16.36
N LYS A 324 -16.97 11.57 -15.94
CA LYS A 324 -18.14 12.40 -16.23
C LYS A 324 -18.08 13.75 -15.51
N ASP A 325 -17.49 13.76 -14.31
CA ASP A 325 -17.24 14.95 -13.52
C ASP A 325 -15.81 15.44 -13.71
N ALA A 326 -15.65 16.69 -14.15
CA ALA A 326 -14.34 17.28 -14.43
C ALA A 326 -13.49 17.47 -13.17
N ASN A 327 -14.12 17.73 -12.01
CA ASN A 327 -13.39 17.86 -10.74
C ASN A 327 -12.78 16.52 -10.31
N THR A 328 -13.51 15.42 -10.52
CA THR A 328 -13.02 14.05 -10.30
C THR A 328 -11.85 13.73 -11.22
N ALA A 329 -11.94 14.07 -12.51
CA ALA A 329 -10.81 13.89 -13.43
C ALA A 329 -9.56 14.67 -13.00
N LYS A 330 -9.73 15.95 -12.62
CA LYS A 330 -8.64 16.80 -12.10
C LYS A 330 -8.04 16.21 -10.82
N PHE A 331 -8.89 15.79 -9.89
CA PHE A 331 -8.46 15.15 -8.65
C PHE A 331 -7.68 13.87 -8.92
N VAL A 332 -8.24 12.91 -9.67
CA VAL A 332 -7.59 11.61 -9.91
C VAL A 332 -6.24 11.80 -10.60
N LYS A 333 -6.16 12.68 -11.61
CA LYS A 333 -4.88 12.99 -12.26
C LYS A 333 -3.86 13.59 -11.29
N SER A 334 -4.28 14.56 -10.47
CA SER A 334 -3.41 15.20 -9.48
C SER A 334 -2.98 14.23 -8.37
N TRP A 335 -3.92 13.42 -7.87
CA TRP A 335 -3.70 12.37 -6.88
C TRP A 335 -2.65 11.36 -7.37
N LEU A 336 -2.87 10.78 -8.55
CA LEU A 336 -1.95 9.81 -9.14
C LEU A 336 -0.57 10.42 -9.41
N THR A 337 -0.52 11.66 -9.90
CA THR A 337 0.74 12.39 -10.09
C THR A 337 1.49 12.55 -8.76
N TYR A 338 0.77 12.89 -7.69
CA TYR A 338 1.37 13.04 -6.37
C TYR A 338 1.84 11.70 -5.78
N VAL A 339 0.98 10.67 -5.71
CA VAL A 339 1.35 9.39 -5.05
C VAL A 339 2.47 8.67 -5.79
N THR A 340 2.61 8.89 -7.09
CA THR A 340 3.70 8.32 -7.91
C THR A 340 4.90 9.24 -8.04
N SER A 341 4.89 10.43 -7.40
CA SER A 341 6.03 11.35 -7.35
C SER A 341 7.11 10.89 -6.35
N ASP A 342 8.28 11.55 -6.35
CA ASP A 342 9.37 11.22 -5.41
C ASP A 342 8.91 11.50 -3.98
N GLU A 343 8.22 12.62 -3.79
CA GLU A 343 7.63 13.01 -2.52
C GLU A 343 6.58 11.99 -2.06
N GLY A 344 5.62 11.65 -2.92
CA GLY A 344 4.58 10.68 -2.57
C GLY A 344 5.14 9.30 -2.24
N GLN A 345 6.07 8.79 -3.05
CA GLN A 345 6.71 7.50 -2.76
C GLN A 345 7.54 7.55 -1.47
N GLN A 346 8.22 8.67 -1.18
CA GLN A 346 8.94 8.84 0.09
C GLN A 346 7.98 8.91 1.28
N THR A 347 6.82 9.56 1.14
CA THR A 347 5.77 9.59 2.16
C THR A 347 5.28 8.17 2.49
N ALA A 348 5.00 7.35 1.46
CA ALA A 348 4.62 5.95 1.66
C ALA A 348 5.75 5.12 2.28
N ALA A 349 7.00 5.30 1.83
CA ALA A 349 8.13 4.58 2.38
C ALA A 349 8.32 4.89 3.88
N SER A 350 8.17 6.15 4.28
CA SER A 350 8.29 6.56 5.68
C SER A 350 7.12 6.09 6.55
N ALA A 351 5.89 6.07 6.03
CA ALA A 351 4.70 5.71 6.80
C ALA A 351 4.44 4.19 6.85
N ALA A 352 4.75 3.48 5.76
CA ALA A 352 4.40 2.09 5.56
C ALA A 352 5.61 1.18 5.26
N GLY A 353 6.82 1.72 5.12
CA GLY A 353 8.00 0.90 4.77
C GLY A 353 7.92 0.34 3.34
N SER A 354 7.17 0.99 2.44
CA SER A 354 7.03 0.56 1.06
C SER A 354 8.36 0.53 0.33
N ALA A 355 8.49 -0.43 -0.57
CA ALA A 355 9.61 -0.51 -1.49
C ALA A 355 9.58 0.66 -2.49
N PRO A 356 10.75 1.22 -2.86
CA PRO A 356 10.82 2.27 -3.85
C PRO A 356 10.39 1.75 -5.23
N MET A 357 9.64 2.57 -5.95
CA MET A 357 9.37 2.36 -7.38
C MET A 357 10.58 2.81 -8.21
N SER A 358 11.06 1.96 -9.12
CA SER A 358 12.14 2.36 -10.02
C SER A 358 11.73 3.44 -11.01
N ASN A 359 12.72 4.24 -11.45
CA ASN A 359 12.52 5.29 -12.45
C ASN A 359 11.93 4.71 -13.76
N THR A 360 12.34 3.51 -14.15
CA THR A 360 11.82 2.83 -15.34
C THR A 360 10.33 2.53 -15.22
N LEU A 361 9.88 1.98 -14.09
CA LEU A 361 8.47 1.71 -13.85
C LEU A 361 7.67 3.02 -13.78
N ARG A 362 8.19 4.01 -13.07
CA ARG A 362 7.59 5.34 -12.95
C ARG A 362 7.38 6.03 -14.30
N GLN A 363 8.34 5.97 -15.20
CA GLN A 363 8.18 6.57 -16.54
C GLN A 363 7.02 5.97 -17.33
N LYS A 364 6.69 4.69 -17.12
CA LYS A 364 5.53 4.06 -17.73
C LYS A 364 4.24 4.52 -17.07
N VAL A 365 4.24 4.57 -15.74
CA VAL A 365 3.13 5.08 -14.91
C VAL A 365 2.75 6.52 -15.28
N VAL A 366 3.73 7.41 -15.43
CA VAL A 366 3.50 8.82 -15.81
C VAL A 366 2.78 8.93 -17.16
N LYS A 367 3.16 8.10 -18.15
CA LYS A 367 2.46 8.08 -19.45
C LYS A 367 0.99 7.69 -19.31
N SER A 368 0.68 6.73 -18.44
CA SER A 368 -0.69 6.33 -18.15
C SER A 368 -1.50 7.45 -17.47
N ILE A 369 -0.89 8.17 -16.54
CA ILE A 369 -1.51 9.30 -15.84
C ILE A 369 -1.75 10.47 -16.80
N ASP A 370 -0.81 10.75 -17.70
CA ASP A 370 -0.93 11.82 -18.69
C ASP A 370 -2.12 11.61 -19.64
N ALA A 371 -2.50 10.35 -19.90
CA ALA A 371 -3.65 9.99 -20.72
C ALA A 371 -5.00 10.35 -20.09
N ILE A 372 -5.06 10.66 -18.79
CA ILE A 372 -6.29 11.08 -18.12
C ILE A 372 -6.72 12.46 -18.63
N LYS A 373 -7.93 12.52 -19.19
CA LYS A 373 -8.56 13.73 -19.72
C LYS A 373 -9.23 14.52 -18.59
N THR A 374 -8.89 15.79 -18.47
CA THR A 374 -9.41 16.70 -17.43
C THR A 374 -10.28 17.84 -17.96
N LYS A 375 -10.62 17.81 -19.26
CA LYS A 375 -11.46 18.78 -19.96
C LYS A 375 -12.40 18.08 -20.93
#